data_AF-A0A0K9G457-F1
#
_entry.id   AF-A0A0K9G457-F1
#
_cell.length_a   1.000
_cell.length_b   1.000
_cell.length_c   1.000
_cell.angle_alpha   90.00
_cell.angle_beta   90.00
_cell.angle_gamma   90.00
#
_symmetry.space_group_name_H-M   'P 1'
#
loop_
_entity.id
_entity.type
_entity.pdbx_description
1 polymer ?
#
loop_
_entity_poly.entity_id
_entity_poly.type
_entity_poly.pdbx_seq_one_letter_code
_entity_poly.pdbx_strand_id
1 'polypeptide(L)'
;MKKLFISFIGLIALLTGCNQGASSEDIANLAYEWEKANFDRDYEQQQKYIYEEGSYEAYKGDEKIDSGLKYGDIRYEIYFDERIERYYIFTDFKNPNGENSVEDNIVLRKKDEEWKVDTSESLDIVRKDISEKFAREACINCK
;
A
#
# COMPACT_ATOMS: atom_id res chain seq x y z
N MET A 1 -0.72 43.71 -4.51
CA MET A 1 -0.70 42.64 -3.48
C MET A 1 -0.55 41.31 -4.19
N LYS A 2 0.52 40.58 -3.88
CA LYS A 2 0.84 39.25 -4.42
C LYS A 2 -0.21 38.23 -3.96
N LYS A 3 -0.71 37.39 -4.87
CA LYS A 3 -1.24 36.07 -4.53
C LYS A 3 -0.58 35.06 -5.46
N LEU A 4 0.53 34.50 -4.98
CA LEU A 4 1.13 33.31 -5.57
C LEU A 4 0.19 32.14 -5.28
N PHE A 5 -0.51 31.68 -6.30
CA PHE A 5 -1.09 30.34 -6.29
C PHE A 5 0.06 29.36 -6.39
N ILE A 6 0.49 28.84 -5.25
CA ILE A 6 1.41 27.70 -5.19
C ILE A 6 0.56 26.50 -5.59
N SER A 7 0.63 26.15 -6.87
CA SER A 7 0.16 24.87 -7.37
C SER A 7 0.99 23.79 -6.70
N PHE A 8 0.39 23.04 -5.78
CA PHE A 8 1.00 21.88 -5.15
C PHE A 8 0.97 20.75 -6.20
N ILE A 9 1.97 20.76 -7.08
CA ILE A 9 2.29 19.60 -7.90
C ILE A 9 2.78 18.56 -6.90
N GLY A 10 1.91 17.61 -6.56
CA GLY A 10 2.30 16.42 -5.81
C GLY A 10 3.52 15.82 -6.48
N LEU A 11 4.61 15.74 -5.73
CA LEU A 11 5.81 15.04 -6.13
C LEU A 11 5.41 13.57 -6.32
N ILE A 12 5.04 13.19 -7.54
CA ILE A 12 5.17 11.81 -7.97
C ILE A 12 6.68 11.62 -7.99
N ALA A 13 7.23 11.06 -6.92
CA ALA A 13 8.58 10.55 -6.93
C ALA A 13 8.59 9.42 -7.96
N LEU A 14 8.89 9.80 -9.20
CA LEU A 14 9.27 8.88 -10.25
C LEU A 14 10.46 8.11 -9.71
N LEU A 15 10.24 6.84 -9.33
CA LEU A 15 11.27 5.87 -8.98
C LEU A 15 12.09 5.46 -10.21
N THR A 16 12.41 6.42 -11.08
CA THR A 16 13.25 6.21 -12.24
C THR A 16 14.69 6.54 -11.85
N GLY A 17 15.45 5.52 -11.43
CA GLY A 17 16.89 5.67 -11.24
C GLY A 17 17.59 4.54 -10.48
N CYS A 18 18.13 3.59 -11.25
CA CYS A 18 19.22 2.68 -10.89
C CYS A 18 18.91 1.56 -9.89
N ASN A 19 18.42 0.42 -10.38
CA ASN A 19 18.72 -0.98 -10.00
C ASN A 19 19.00 -1.37 -8.52
N GLN A 20 18.66 -0.53 -7.56
CA GLN A 20 18.57 -0.80 -6.13
C GLN A 20 17.10 -1.10 -5.88
N GLY A 21 16.81 -2.26 -5.28
CA GLY A 21 15.44 -2.61 -4.91
C GLY A 21 14.78 -1.48 -4.09
N ALA A 22 13.46 -1.38 -4.17
CA ALA A 22 12.71 -0.45 -3.31
C ALA A 22 13.05 -0.73 -1.85
N SER A 23 13.29 0.31 -1.06
CA SER A 23 13.55 0.13 0.36
C SER A 23 12.28 -0.34 1.07
N SER A 24 12.39 -1.00 2.22
CA SER A 24 11.22 -1.44 2.97
C SER A 24 10.33 -0.25 3.41
N GLU A 25 10.90 0.95 3.57
CA GLU A 25 10.14 2.19 3.84
C GLU A 25 9.33 2.64 2.61
N ASP A 26 9.88 2.54 1.40
CA ASP A 26 9.13 2.82 0.16
C ASP A 26 7.98 1.83 -0.02
N ILE A 27 8.21 0.55 0.31
CA ILE A 27 7.21 -0.50 0.28
C ILE A 27 6.09 -0.25 1.31
N ALA A 28 6.44 0.15 2.54
CA ALA A 28 5.46 0.53 3.55
C ALA A 28 4.66 1.78 3.14
N ASN A 29 5.31 2.78 2.55
CA ASN A 29 4.61 3.97 2.04
C ASN A 29 3.62 3.61 0.93
N LEU A 30 3.98 2.72 0.00
CA LEU A 30 3.05 2.25 -1.02
C LEU A 30 1.87 1.48 -0.42
N ALA A 31 2.13 0.60 0.56
CA ALA A 31 1.09 -0.10 1.30
C ALA A 31 0.16 0.89 2.05
N TYR A 32 0.72 1.92 2.68
CA TYR A 32 -0.04 2.99 3.32
C TYR A 32 -0.97 3.72 2.34
N GLU A 33 -0.44 4.16 1.20
CA GLU A 33 -1.24 4.89 0.23
C GLU A 33 -2.39 4.04 -0.34
N TRP A 34 -2.17 2.74 -0.51
CA TRP A 34 -3.22 1.77 -0.83
C TRP A 34 -4.30 1.71 0.26
N GLU A 35 -3.91 1.52 1.51
CA GLU A 35 -4.84 1.48 2.65
C GLU A 35 -5.61 2.80 2.81
N LYS A 36 -4.91 3.94 2.70
CA LYS A 36 -5.52 5.27 2.76
C LYS A 36 -6.54 5.44 1.65
N ALA A 37 -6.22 5.06 0.41
CA ALA A 37 -7.16 5.13 -0.71
C ALA A 37 -8.40 4.23 -0.50
N ASN A 38 -8.24 3.05 0.12
CA ASN A 38 -9.38 2.19 0.49
C ASN A 38 -10.26 2.82 1.56
N PHE A 39 -9.67 3.30 2.65
CA PHE A 39 -10.44 3.89 3.76
C PHE A 39 -11.05 5.25 3.41
N ASP A 40 -10.42 6.00 2.50
CA ASP A 40 -10.94 7.26 1.96
C ASP A 40 -11.97 7.04 0.83
N ARG A 41 -12.19 5.80 0.42
CA ARG A 41 -13.07 5.46 -0.72
C ARG A 41 -12.64 6.15 -2.02
N ASP A 42 -11.34 6.43 -2.15
CA ASP A 42 -10.79 7.08 -3.35
C ASP A 42 -10.54 6.04 -4.44
N TYR A 43 -11.60 5.68 -5.16
CA TYR A 43 -11.56 4.73 -6.26
C TYR A 43 -10.51 5.08 -7.31
N GLU A 44 -10.41 6.35 -7.71
CA GLU A 44 -9.45 6.79 -8.73
C GLU A 44 -8.00 6.58 -8.26
N GLN A 45 -7.74 6.78 -6.99
CA GLN A 45 -6.42 6.56 -6.41
C GLN A 45 -6.12 5.06 -6.26
N GLN A 46 -7.10 4.25 -5.85
CA GLN A 46 -6.99 2.78 -5.82
C GLN A 46 -6.56 2.24 -7.20
N GLN A 47 -7.20 2.69 -8.29
CA GLN A 47 -6.89 2.22 -9.64
C GLN A 47 -5.44 2.52 -10.09
N LYS A 48 -4.77 3.54 -9.52
CA LYS A 48 -3.36 3.85 -9.85
C LYS A 48 -2.38 2.87 -9.21
N TYR A 49 -2.78 2.24 -8.10
CA TYR A 49 -1.91 1.35 -7.32
C TYR A 49 -2.05 -0.11 -7.73
N ILE A 50 -3.17 -0.53 -8.31
CA ILE A 50 -3.41 -1.95 -8.61
C ILE A 50 -2.66 -2.43 -9.86
N TYR A 51 -2.31 -3.72 -9.85
CA TYR A 51 -1.56 -4.38 -10.92
C TYR A 51 -2.43 -4.58 -12.17
N GLU A 52 -3.69 -5.02 -12.00
CA GLU A 52 -4.66 -5.15 -13.07
C GLU A 52 -5.75 -4.09 -12.91
N GLU A 53 -5.90 -3.20 -13.90
CA GLU A 53 -6.94 -2.18 -13.85
C GLU A 53 -8.34 -2.83 -13.79
N GLY A 54 -9.20 -2.35 -12.89
CA GLY A 54 -10.53 -2.93 -12.68
C GLY A 54 -10.56 -4.23 -11.86
N SER A 55 -9.42 -4.74 -11.37
CA SER A 55 -9.41 -5.93 -10.48
C SER A 55 -9.93 -5.65 -9.06
N TYR A 56 -10.25 -4.39 -8.76
CA TYR A 56 -10.80 -3.96 -7.50
C TYR A 56 -11.75 -2.79 -7.73
N GLU A 57 -13.06 -3.06 -7.64
CA GLU A 57 -14.13 -2.09 -7.91
C GLU A 57 -14.83 -1.57 -6.65
N ALA A 58 -14.23 -1.78 -5.48
CA ALA A 58 -14.79 -1.23 -4.25
C ALA A 58 -14.91 0.30 -4.36
N TYR A 59 -16.01 0.84 -3.85
CA TYR A 59 -16.26 2.29 -3.80
C TYR A 59 -16.35 2.98 -5.17
N LYS A 60 -16.48 2.23 -6.27
CA LYS A 60 -16.73 2.81 -7.58
C LYS A 60 -18.06 3.58 -7.60
N GLY A 61 -17.96 4.90 -7.70
CA GLY A 61 -19.11 5.81 -7.69
C GLY A 61 -19.50 6.31 -6.29
N ASP A 62 -18.79 5.90 -5.24
CA ASP A 62 -18.97 6.44 -3.90
C ASP A 62 -18.37 7.85 -3.76
N GLU A 63 -18.84 8.61 -2.78
CA GLU A 63 -18.21 9.87 -2.38
C GLU A 63 -16.92 9.59 -1.60
N LYS A 64 -15.84 10.30 -1.96
CA LYS A 64 -14.57 10.26 -1.23
C LYS A 64 -14.77 10.85 0.18
N ILE A 65 -14.15 10.23 1.17
CA ILE A 65 -14.15 10.69 2.56
C ILE A 65 -12.71 10.87 3.04
N ASP A 66 -12.52 11.66 4.10
CA ASP A 66 -11.26 11.61 4.86
C ASP A 66 -11.44 10.65 6.03
N SER A 67 -10.84 9.47 5.93
CA SER A 67 -10.85 8.49 7.01
C SER A 67 -10.03 8.94 8.23
N GLY A 68 -9.11 9.90 8.09
CA GLY A 68 -8.18 10.25 9.15
C GLY A 68 -7.10 9.18 9.44
N LEU A 69 -6.99 8.12 8.62
CA LEU A 69 -5.93 7.11 8.72
C LEU A 69 -4.56 7.76 8.54
N LYS A 70 -3.60 7.42 9.39
CA LYS A 70 -2.22 7.94 9.32
C LYS A 70 -1.23 6.78 9.25
N TYR A 71 -0.11 7.03 8.56
CA TYR A 71 0.99 6.07 8.43
C TYR A 71 1.44 5.47 9.77
N GLY A 72 1.62 6.33 10.78
CA GLY A 72 2.08 5.91 12.12
C GLY A 72 1.08 5.05 12.90
N ASP A 73 -0.17 4.97 12.46
CA ASP A 73 -1.22 4.16 13.11
C ASP A 73 -1.24 2.72 12.56
N ILE A 74 -0.49 2.43 11.50
CA ILE A 74 -0.41 1.12 10.86
C ILE A 74 0.92 0.45 11.20
N ARG A 75 0.83 -0.79 11.69
CA ARG A 75 1.96 -1.71 11.81
C ARG A 75 2.16 -2.41 10.48
N TYR A 76 3.41 -2.48 10.02
CA TYR A 76 3.78 -3.19 8.79
C TYR A 76 4.79 -4.28 9.10
N GLU A 77 4.48 -5.51 8.69
CA GLU A 77 5.47 -6.59 8.58
C GLU A 77 5.73 -6.88 7.10
N ILE A 78 6.99 -6.75 6.67
CA ILE A 78 7.37 -6.84 5.26
C ILE A 78 8.25 -8.06 5.05
N TYR A 79 7.90 -8.84 4.02
CA TYR A 79 8.60 -10.03 3.59
C TYR A 79 8.86 -9.96 2.08
N PHE A 80 9.99 -10.47 1.62
CA PHE A 80 10.34 -10.47 0.20
C PHE A 80 10.63 -11.89 -0.32
N ASP A 81 10.03 -12.23 -1.45
CA ASP A 81 10.33 -13.46 -2.19
C ASP A 81 11.26 -13.12 -3.37
N GLU A 82 12.57 -13.32 -3.15
CA GLU A 82 13.60 -13.08 -4.15
C GLU A 82 13.42 -13.91 -5.43
N ARG A 83 12.73 -15.07 -5.37
CA ARG A 83 12.63 -15.99 -6.51
C ARG A 83 11.70 -15.50 -7.60
N ILE A 84 10.65 -14.78 -7.20
CA ILE A 84 9.60 -14.28 -8.08
C ILE A 84 9.42 -12.76 -7.96
N GLU A 85 10.35 -12.10 -7.26
CA GLU A 85 10.41 -10.66 -7.04
C GLU A 85 9.07 -10.05 -6.61
N ARG A 86 8.56 -10.44 -5.44
CA ARG A 86 7.35 -9.83 -4.86
C ARG A 86 7.48 -9.60 -3.36
N TYR A 87 6.80 -8.56 -2.89
CA TYR A 87 6.66 -8.29 -1.47
C TYR A 87 5.32 -8.80 -0.95
N TYR A 88 5.36 -9.31 0.28
CA TYR A 88 4.19 -9.56 1.10
C TYR A 88 4.22 -8.60 2.28
N ILE A 89 3.11 -7.90 2.50
CA ILE A 89 2.99 -6.91 3.56
C ILE A 89 1.77 -7.26 4.39
N PHE A 90 1.95 -7.36 5.71
CA PHE A 90 0.86 -7.48 6.66
C PHE A 90 0.66 -6.14 7.36
N THR A 91 -0.55 -5.61 7.24
CA THR A 91 -0.97 -4.36 7.85
C THR A 91 -1.91 -4.66 9.01
N ASP A 92 -1.61 -4.08 10.17
CA ASP A 92 -2.48 -4.17 11.35
C ASP A 92 -2.70 -2.78 11.93
N PHE A 93 -3.95 -2.39 12.10
CA PHE A 93 -4.32 -1.08 12.63
C PHE A 93 -5.71 -1.05 13.25
N LYS A 94 -6.05 0.07 13.90
CA LYS A 94 -7.42 0.35 14.33
C LYS A 94 -8.17 1.03 13.21
N ASN A 95 -9.37 0.55 12.90
CA ASN A 95 -10.24 1.19 11.93
C ASN A 95 -10.50 2.64 12.39
N PRO A 96 -10.09 3.67 11.65
CA PRO A 96 -10.28 5.04 12.09
C PRO A 96 -11.76 5.48 12.05
N ASN A 97 -12.59 4.73 11.33
CA ASN A 97 -14.03 4.95 11.17
C ASN A 97 -14.88 3.96 11.98
N GLY A 98 -14.29 3.17 12.89
CA GLY A 98 -14.99 2.15 13.67
C GLY A 98 -14.23 1.67 14.90
N GLU A 99 -14.80 0.74 15.67
CA GLU A 99 -14.16 0.22 16.89
C GLU A 99 -13.33 -1.06 16.65
N ASN A 100 -13.43 -1.65 15.45
CA ASN A 100 -12.74 -2.88 15.11
C ASN A 100 -11.25 -2.66 14.77
N SER A 101 -10.45 -3.70 14.93
CA SER A 101 -9.13 -3.78 14.28
C SER A 101 -9.30 -4.18 12.81
N VAL A 102 -8.31 -3.83 12.01
CA VAL A 102 -8.14 -4.22 10.61
C VAL A 102 -6.86 -5.02 10.53
N GLU A 103 -6.93 -6.15 9.83
CA GLU A 103 -5.81 -7.04 9.54
C GLU A 103 -5.86 -7.35 8.05
N ASP A 104 -5.02 -6.67 7.26
CA ASP A 104 -5.01 -6.81 5.81
C ASP A 104 -3.68 -7.40 5.30
N ASN A 105 -3.77 -8.00 4.11
CA ASN A 105 -2.65 -8.60 3.42
C ASN A 105 -2.49 -7.90 2.08
N ILE A 106 -1.26 -7.50 1.75
CA ILE A 106 -0.96 -6.81 0.50
C ILE A 106 0.18 -7.53 -0.20
N VAL A 107 -0.03 -7.83 -1.48
CA VAL A 107 1.00 -8.32 -2.40
C VAL A 107 1.41 -7.19 -3.32
N LEU A 108 2.71 -6.93 -3.41
CA LEU A 108 3.26 -6.03 -4.42
C LEU A 108 4.08 -6.78 -5.46
N ARG A 109 3.80 -6.51 -6.72
CA ARG A 109 4.51 -7.06 -7.89
C ARG A 109 4.99 -5.94 -8.79
N LYS A 110 6.09 -6.15 -9.50
CA LYS A 110 6.57 -5.21 -10.52
C LYS A 110 5.69 -5.27 -11.77
N LYS A 111 5.26 -4.10 -12.25
CA LYS A 111 4.66 -3.86 -13.57
C LYS A 111 5.26 -2.59 -14.14
N ASP A 112 5.87 -2.68 -15.32
CA ASP A 112 6.49 -1.53 -15.99
C ASP A 112 7.47 -0.74 -15.08
N GLU A 113 8.32 -1.47 -14.35
CA GLU A 113 9.28 -0.95 -13.35
C GLU A 113 8.67 -0.34 -12.07
N GLU A 114 7.34 -0.30 -11.94
CA GLU A 114 6.64 0.16 -10.74
C GLU A 114 6.13 -1.00 -9.89
N TRP A 115 6.13 -0.86 -8.57
CA TRP A 115 5.44 -1.79 -7.67
C TRP A 115 3.95 -1.50 -7.67
N LYS A 116 3.14 -2.53 -7.84
CA LYS A 116 1.67 -2.46 -7.89
C LYS A 116 1.03 -3.52 -6.99
N VAL A 117 -0.11 -3.20 -6.43
CA VAL A 117 -0.93 -4.07 -5.58
C VAL A 117 -1.61 -5.13 -6.44
N ASP A 118 -1.30 -6.38 -6.19
CA ASP A 118 -2.02 -7.51 -6.77
C ASP A 118 -3.18 -7.90 -5.86
N THR A 119 -4.36 -7.36 -6.14
CA THR A 119 -5.54 -7.57 -5.28
C THR A 119 -6.04 -9.01 -5.30
N SER A 120 -5.77 -9.77 -6.36
CA SER A 120 -6.15 -11.19 -6.42
C SER A 120 -5.26 -12.01 -5.49
N GLU A 121 -3.94 -11.92 -5.65
CA GLU A 121 -2.99 -12.66 -4.82
C GLU A 121 -3.04 -12.21 -3.35
N SER A 122 -3.40 -10.94 -3.08
CA SER A 122 -3.57 -10.42 -1.72
C SER A 122 -4.64 -11.16 -0.92
N LEU A 123 -5.70 -11.64 -1.59
CA LEU A 123 -6.79 -12.39 -0.96
C LEU A 123 -6.40 -13.84 -0.62
N ASP A 124 -5.45 -14.41 -1.37
CA ASP A 124 -5.08 -15.83 -1.27
C ASP A 124 -3.98 -16.10 -0.24
N ILE A 125 -3.44 -15.06 0.40
CA ILE A 125 -2.34 -15.22 1.35
C ILE A 125 -2.79 -15.66 2.73
N VAL A 126 -2.07 -16.66 3.23
CA VAL A 126 -2.09 -17.06 4.64
C VAL A 126 -0.88 -16.46 5.34
N ARG A 127 -1.11 -15.53 6.28
CA ARG A 127 -0.04 -14.82 7.01
C ARG A 127 1.00 -15.75 7.63
N LYS A 128 0.52 -16.83 8.26
CA LYS A 128 1.36 -17.84 8.90
C LYS A 128 2.34 -18.47 7.91
N ASP A 129 1.84 -18.91 6.76
CA ASP A 129 2.65 -19.60 5.74
C ASP A 129 3.78 -18.72 5.24
N ILE A 130 3.52 -17.43 5.03
CA ILE A 130 4.54 -16.46 4.63
C ILE A 130 5.56 -16.25 5.76
N SER A 131 5.09 -16.03 6.99
CA SER A 131 5.97 -15.76 8.14
C SER A 131 6.88 -16.94 8.51
N GLU A 132 6.46 -18.18 8.22
CA GLU A 132 7.26 -19.39 8.43
C GLU A 132 8.23 -19.66 7.26
N LYS A 133 7.87 -19.24 6.05
CA LYS A 133 8.63 -19.52 4.83
C LYS A 133 9.69 -18.47 4.49
N PHE A 134 9.44 -17.21 4.83
CA PHE A 134 10.30 -16.08 4.45
C PHE A 134 10.85 -15.38 5.69
N ALA A 135 12.12 -14.97 5.64
CA ALA A 135 12.67 -14.09 6.65
C ALA A 135 12.00 -12.71 6.54
N ARG A 136 11.60 -12.16 7.69
CA ARG A 136 11.05 -10.80 7.74
C ARG A 136 12.15 -9.79 7.39
N GLU A 137 11.89 -8.99 6.37
CA GLU A 137 12.82 -7.95 5.90
C GLU A 137 12.78 -6.73 6.82
N ALA A 138 11.58 -6.27 7.17
CA ALA A 138 11.39 -5.13 8.03
C ALA A 138 10.11 -5.25 8.88
N CYS A 139 10.12 -4.52 10.00
CA CYS A 139 8.95 -4.31 10.85
C CYS A 139 8.86 -2.82 11.14
N ILE A 140 7.87 -2.14 10.55
CA ILE A 140 7.69 -0.69 10.68
C ILE A 140 6.50 -0.43 11.60
N ASN A 141 6.68 0.52 12.53
CA ASN A 141 5.73 0.84 13.61
C ASN A 141 5.37 -0.36 14.52
N CYS A 142 6.23 -1.39 14.58
CA CYS A 142 6.10 -2.51 15.50
C CYS A 142 6.63 -2.12 16.89
N LYS A 143 5.78 -1.52 17.72
CA LYS A 143 6.09 -1.23 19.13
C LYS A 143 5.43 -2.24 20.06
#